data_AF-A0A920F5N4-F1
#
_entry.id   AF-A0A920F5N4-F1
#
_cell.length_a   1.000
_cell.length_b   1.000
_cell.length_c   1.000
_cell.angle_alpha   90.00
_cell.angle_beta   90.00
_cell.angle_gamma   90.00
#
_symmetry.space_group_name_H-M   'P 1'
#
loop_
_entity.id
_entity.type
_entity.pdbx_description
1 polymer ?
#
loop_
_entity_poly.entity_id
_entity_poly.type
_entity_poly.pdbx_seq_one_letter_code
_entity_poly.pdbx_strand_id
1 'polypeptide(L)'
;MIREGSNGWTCTATLEMPEGGFETPQHGNTLCADEEGFKWAEAYMTGGKPNMKRDAYIWMLNGDMGEDNMNSSFYGGDHDKAKMMGHFIESGPHLMLMPKDTKTIENFPTDFTTGAPYQMFKGTPYAHLMIPVEGYYEFQPDSNPLN
;
A
#
# COMPACT_ATOMS: atom_id res chain seq x y z
N MET A 1 -6.97 -25.11 -3.43
CA MET A 1 -7.49 -24.66 -4.74
C MET A 1 -8.19 -23.33 -4.52
N ILE A 2 -7.64 -22.23 -5.03
CA ILE A 2 -8.34 -20.94 -5.11
C ILE A 2 -9.27 -21.01 -6.32
N ARG A 3 -10.52 -20.60 -6.17
CA ARG A 3 -11.53 -20.57 -7.23
C ARG A 3 -11.89 -19.12 -7.50
N GLU A 4 -12.11 -18.79 -8.77
CA GLU A 4 -12.60 -17.48 -9.18
C GLU A 4 -13.96 -17.20 -8.52
N GLY A 5 -14.07 -16.08 -7.82
CA GLY A 5 -15.31 -15.58 -7.24
C GLY A 5 -16.08 -14.71 -8.24
N SER A 6 -17.35 -14.45 -7.98
CA SER A 6 -18.20 -13.64 -8.87
C SER A 6 -18.31 -12.17 -8.47
N ASN A 7 -17.50 -11.71 -7.50
CA ASN A 7 -17.58 -10.35 -6.94
C ASN A 7 -16.64 -9.35 -7.65
N GLY A 8 -15.86 -9.80 -8.64
CA GLY A 8 -14.93 -8.96 -9.40
C GLY A 8 -13.65 -8.59 -8.66
N TRP A 9 -13.38 -9.21 -7.51
CA TRP A 9 -12.14 -9.02 -6.74
C TRP A 9 -11.15 -10.14 -7.04
N THR A 10 -9.89 -9.75 -7.23
CA THR A 10 -8.79 -10.69 -7.44
C THR A 10 -7.67 -10.36 -6.45
N CYS A 11 -7.13 -11.39 -5.83
CA CYS A 11 -5.92 -11.31 -5.01
C CYS A 11 -4.73 -11.84 -5.79
N THR A 12 -3.62 -11.11 -5.80
CA THR A 12 -2.38 -11.54 -6.45
C THR A 12 -1.17 -11.10 -5.64
N ALA A 13 -0.14 -11.94 -5.64
CA ALA A 13 1.18 -11.49 -5.25
C ALA A 13 1.64 -10.42 -6.24
N THR A 14 2.30 -9.37 -5.74
CA THR A 14 2.89 -8.32 -6.59
C THR A 14 4.33 -8.64 -6.98
N LEU A 15 4.93 -9.62 -6.30
CA LEU A 15 6.25 -10.16 -6.61
C LEU A 15 6.11 -11.49 -7.34
N GLU A 16 7.09 -11.80 -8.19
CA GLU A 16 7.17 -13.09 -8.85
C GLU A 16 7.38 -14.19 -7.80
N MET A 17 6.61 -15.27 -7.91
CA MET A 17 6.68 -16.38 -6.96
C MET A 17 8.03 -17.11 -7.12
N PRO A 18 8.86 -17.20 -6.06
CA PRO A 18 10.09 -17.98 -6.11
C PRO A 18 9.80 -19.48 -6.30
N GLU A 19 10.78 -20.24 -6.83
CA GLU A 19 10.64 -21.69 -7.04
C GLU A 19 10.25 -22.45 -5.76
N GLY A 20 10.74 -22.00 -4.59
CA GLY A 20 10.40 -22.55 -3.27
C GLY A 20 9.18 -21.94 -2.59
N GLY A 21 8.49 -21.00 -3.24
CA GLY A 21 7.46 -20.15 -2.64
C GLY A 21 8.03 -18.99 -1.82
N PHE A 22 7.15 -18.14 -1.31
CA PHE A 22 7.52 -17.05 -0.40
C PHE A 22 7.85 -17.58 0.99
N GLU A 23 8.84 -16.97 1.67
CA GLU A 23 9.25 -17.35 3.03
C GLU A 23 8.12 -17.15 4.05
N THR A 24 7.39 -16.03 3.94
CA THR A 24 6.21 -15.73 4.74
C THR A 24 5.08 -15.20 3.84
N PRO A 25 3.82 -15.19 4.30
CA PRO A 25 2.73 -14.57 3.55
C PRO A 25 2.95 -13.08 3.22
N GLN A 26 3.68 -12.34 4.07
CA GLN A 26 4.03 -10.91 3.89
C GLN A 26 4.95 -10.72 2.68
N HIS A 27 5.94 -11.61 2.50
CA HIS A 27 6.89 -11.55 1.37
C HIS A 27 6.22 -11.65 -0.01
N GLY A 28 4.96 -12.09 -0.10
CA GLY A 28 4.21 -12.06 -1.35
C GLY A 28 3.76 -10.66 -1.76
N ASN A 29 3.81 -9.66 -0.86
CA ASN A 29 3.21 -8.34 -1.01
C ASN A 29 1.83 -8.46 -1.70
N THR A 30 0.99 -9.35 -1.16
CA THR A 30 -0.25 -9.75 -1.81
C THR A 30 -1.27 -8.65 -1.64
N LEU A 31 -1.74 -8.11 -2.76
CA LEU A 31 -2.85 -7.19 -2.80
C LEU A 31 -4.10 -7.88 -3.34
N CYS A 32 -5.26 -7.44 -2.88
CA CYS A 32 -6.52 -7.71 -3.56
C CYS A 32 -7.19 -6.42 -3.95
N ALA A 33 -7.73 -6.40 -5.16
CA ALA A 33 -8.38 -5.25 -5.74
C ALA A 33 -9.50 -5.68 -6.70
N ASP A 34 -10.37 -4.74 -7.02
CA ASP A 34 -11.25 -4.82 -8.18
C ASP A 34 -10.57 -4.23 -9.43
N GLU A 35 -11.29 -4.20 -10.56
CA GLU A 35 -10.81 -3.64 -11.83
C GLU A 35 -10.30 -2.18 -11.69
N GLU A 36 -10.91 -1.35 -10.85
CA GLU A 36 -10.52 0.05 -10.69
C GLU A 36 -9.25 0.16 -9.84
N GLY A 37 -9.12 -0.65 -8.77
CA GLY A 37 -7.90 -0.72 -7.97
C GLY A 37 -6.70 -1.21 -8.79
N PHE A 38 -6.90 -2.20 -9.68
CA PHE A 38 -5.83 -2.64 -10.58
C PHE A 38 -5.37 -1.58 -11.58
N LYS A 39 -6.22 -0.63 -12.00
CA LYS A 39 -5.79 0.51 -12.84
C LYS A 39 -4.86 1.45 -12.09
N TRP A 40 -5.06 1.61 -10.78
CA TRP A 40 -4.12 2.35 -9.95
C TRP A 40 -2.78 1.60 -9.84
N ALA A 41 -2.83 0.30 -9.53
CA ALA A 41 -1.63 -0.52 -9.38
C ALA A 41 -0.81 -0.59 -10.69
N GLU A 42 -1.47 -0.78 -11.83
CA GLU A 42 -0.84 -0.77 -13.16
C GLU A 42 -0.16 0.58 -13.44
N ALA A 43 -0.85 1.69 -13.21
CA ALA A 43 -0.27 3.02 -13.39
C ALA A 43 0.94 3.23 -12.47
N TYR A 44 0.84 2.82 -11.20
CA TYR A 44 1.93 2.89 -10.23
C TYR A 44 3.14 2.05 -10.64
N MET A 45 2.96 0.87 -11.25
CA MET A 45 4.08 0.03 -11.71
C MET A 45 4.69 0.51 -13.04
N THR A 46 3.91 1.18 -13.89
CA THR A 46 4.33 1.54 -15.26
C THR A 46 4.76 2.99 -15.43
N GLY A 47 4.70 3.82 -14.39
CA GLY A 47 5.00 5.26 -14.47
C GLY A 47 3.86 6.09 -15.06
N GLY A 48 2.67 5.50 -15.19
CA GLY A 48 1.49 6.13 -15.77
C GLY A 48 0.67 6.92 -14.76
N LYS A 49 -0.34 7.65 -15.24
CA LYS A 49 -1.36 8.25 -14.37
C LYS A 49 -2.53 7.28 -14.19
N PRO A 50 -2.99 6.99 -12.97
CA PRO A 50 -4.18 6.17 -12.75
C PRO A 50 -5.39 6.71 -13.54
N ASN A 51 -6.02 5.85 -14.34
CA ASN A 51 -7.22 6.18 -15.12
C ASN A 51 -8.44 5.46 -14.54
N MET A 52 -8.89 5.91 -13.36
CA MET A 52 -9.99 5.30 -12.63
C MET A 52 -11.33 6.03 -12.87
N LYS A 53 -12.44 5.28 -12.87
CA LYS A 53 -13.81 5.80 -13.00
C LYS A 53 -14.37 6.28 -11.66
N ARG A 54 -13.94 5.67 -10.56
CA ARG A 54 -14.32 5.95 -9.17
C ARG A 54 -13.14 5.71 -8.24
N ASP A 55 -13.31 6.04 -6.97
CA ASP A 55 -12.38 5.60 -5.93
C ASP A 55 -12.41 4.07 -5.84
N ALA A 56 -11.26 3.49 -5.49
CA ALA A 56 -11.08 2.06 -5.35
C ALA A 56 -10.48 1.73 -4.00
N TYR A 57 -10.81 0.54 -3.50
CA TYR A 57 -10.14 -0.02 -2.34
C TYR A 57 -9.17 -1.10 -2.81
N ILE A 58 -8.02 -1.13 -2.17
CA ILE A 58 -7.07 -2.23 -2.24
C ILE A 58 -6.82 -2.68 -0.81
N TRP A 59 -6.65 -3.97 -0.55
CA TRP A 59 -6.19 -4.43 0.76
C TRP A 59 -5.01 -5.37 0.64
N MET A 60 -4.12 -5.29 1.62
CA MET A 60 -2.95 -6.15 1.76
C MET A 60 -3.03 -6.80 3.15
N LEU A 61 -3.76 -7.91 3.23
CA LEU A 61 -4.07 -8.57 4.51
C LEU A 61 -2.88 -9.29 5.13
N ASN A 62 -1.80 -9.48 4.38
CA ASN A 62 -0.54 -10.01 4.90
C ASN A 62 0.49 -8.90 5.15
N GLY A 63 0.11 -7.63 4.95
CA GLY A 63 1.05 -6.51 4.98
C GLY A 63 1.93 -6.40 3.74
N ASP A 64 2.96 -5.57 3.89
CA ASP A 64 4.00 -5.31 2.89
C ASP A 64 5.39 -5.34 3.52
N MET A 65 6.43 -5.44 2.68
CA MET A 65 7.84 -5.43 3.08
C MET A 65 8.43 -4.01 3.23
N GLY A 66 7.56 -3.00 3.30
CA GLY A 66 7.87 -1.62 3.56
C GLY A 66 8.22 -0.73 2.37
N GLU A 67 7.94 0.56 2.55
CA GLU A 67 8.08 1.62 1.54
C GLU A 67 8.38 2.97 2.20
N ASP A 68 8.99 3.90 1.47
CA ASP A 68 9.09 5.31 1.88
C ASP A 68 7.72 5.97 1.72
N ASN A 69 7.12 6.39 2.84
CA ASN A 69 5.81 7.03 2.85
C ASN A 69 5.72 8.29 1.98
N MET A 70 6.84 8.95 1.68
CA MET A 70 6.88 10.19 0.91
C MET A 70 7.23 9.97 -0.56
N ASN A 71 8.21 9.11 -0.85
CA ASN A 71 8.74 8.92 -2.21
C ASN A 71 8.74 7.45 -2.60
N SER A 72 8.02 7.10 -3.65
CA SER A 72 7.99 5.72 -4.17
C SER A 72 9.37 5.21 -4.57
N SER A 73 9.69 3.99 -4.15
CA SER A 73 10.86 3.22 -4.58
C SER A 73 11.03 3.11 -6.10
N PHE A 74 9.93 3.05 -6.88
CA PHE A 74 9.98 3.05 -8.34
C PHE A 74 10.41 4.38 -8.96
N TYR A 75 10.28 5.49 -8.21
CA TYR A 75 10.45 6.86 -8.71
C TYR A 75 11.49 7.66 -7.92
N GLY A 76 12.53 6.97 -7.41
CA GLY A 76 13.66 7.60 -6.75
C GLY A 76 13.60 7.63 -5.22
N GLY A 77 12.61 6.95 -4.63
CA GLY A 77 12.59 6.61 -3.20
C GLY A 77 13.77 5.73 -2.81
N ASP A 78 14.26 5.92 -1.59
CA ASP A 78 15.46 5.28 -1.06
C ASP A 78 15.16 4.81 0.36
N HIS A 79 15.10 3.49 0.55
CA HIS A 79 14.66 2.89 1.82
C HIS A 79 15.58 3.26 2.99
N ASP A 80 16.89 3.36 2.77
CA ASP A 80 17.83 3.68 3.83
C ASP A 80 17.67 5.14 4.28
N LYS A 81 17.50 6.07 3.33
CA LYS A 81 17.19 7.47 3.65
C LYS A 81 15.83 7.60 4.33
N ALA A 82 14.83 6.87 3.85
CA ALA A 82 13.49 6.89 4.45
C ALA A 82 13.53 6.41 5.91
N LYS A 83 14.31 5.37 6.22
CA LYS A 83 14.53 4.92 7.61
C LYS A 83 15.20 6.00 8.45
N MET A 84 16.25 6.64 7.94
CA MET A 84 16.93 7.74 8.64
C MET A 84 16.02 8.94 8.90
N MET A 85 15.06 9.21 8.03
CA MET A 85 14.12 10.32 8.13
C MET A 85 12.82 9.96 8.88
N GLY A 86 12.63 8.70 9.28
CA GLY A 86 11.40 8.21 9.90
C GLY A 86 10.20 8.17 8.94
N HIS A 87 10.44 8.09 7.64
CA HIS A 87 9.39 7.96 6.61
C HIS A 87 9.15 6.51 6.20
N PHE A 88 10.06 5.60 6.52
CA PHE A 88 9.91 4.19 6.19
C PHE A 88 8.87 3.53 7.08
N ILE A 89 7.94 2.80 6.46
CA ILE A 89 6.95 2.00 7.15
C ILE A 89 6.92 0.61 6.52
N GLU A 90 7.28 -0.41 7.29
CA GLU A 90 6.98 -1.82 7.00
C GLU A 90 5.68 -2.19 7.71
N SER A 91 4.65 -2.48 6.93
CA SER A 91 3.29 -2.52 7.46
C SER A 91 2.72 -3.94 7.51
N GLY A 92 1.92 -4.20 8.54
CA GLY A 92 1.05 -5.36 8.66
C GLY A 92 -0.26 -5.18 7.88
N PRO A 93 -1.32 -5.93 8.21
CA PRO A 93 -2.58 -5.88 7.50
C PRO A 93 -3.15 -4.45 7.41
N HIS A 94 -3.55 -4.04 6.20
CA HIS A 94 -4.16 -2.73 5.98
C HIS A 94 -5.08 -2.68 4.76
N LEU A 95 -5.94 -1.67 4.76
CA LEU A 95 -6.69 -1.23 3.61
C LEU A 95 -6.03 0.01 3.02
N MET A 96 -6.24 0.22 1.73
CA MET A 96 -5.87 1.43 1.03
C MET A 96 -7.06 1.98 0.28
N LEU A 97 -7.26 3.28 0.35
CA LEU A 97 -8.19 4.00 -0.53
C LEU A 97 -7.37 4.67 -1.64
N MET A 98 -7.61 4.23 -2.86
CA MET A 98 -7.08 4.83 -4.08
C MET A 98 -8.10 5.87 -4.58
N PRO A 99 -7.88 7.18 -4.35
CA PRO A 99 -8.81 8.20 -4.80
C PRO A 99 -8.70 8.39 -6.30
N LYS A 100 -9.83 8.57 -6.98
CA LYS A 100 -9.85 9.03 -8.38
C LYS A 100 -9.25 10.43 -8.51
N ASP A 101 -9.55 11.30 -7.54
CA ASP A 101 -8.99 12.64 -7.43
C ASP A 101 -8.26 12.79 -6.09
N THR A 102 -6.93 12.87 -6.14
CA THR A 102 -6.07 12.97 -4.96
C THR A 102 -6.35 14.20 -4.10
N LYS A 103 -7.01 15.24 -4.63
CA LYS A 103 -7.46 16.39 -3.83
C LYS A 103 -8.46 16.03 -2.76
N THR A 104 -9.24 14.96 -2.96
CA THR A 104 -10.23 14.50 -1.97
C THR A 104 -9.58 14.04 -0.66
N ILE A 105 -8.28 13.74 -0.68
CA ILE A 105 -7.52 13.26 0.49
C ILE A 105 -6.38 14.20 0.90
N GLU A 106 -6.27 15.41 0.32
CA GLU A 106 -5.08 16.29 0.50
C GLU A 106 -4.87 16.78 1.94
N ASN A 107 -5.96 16.82 2.72
CA ASN A 107 -5.97 17.28 4.11
C ASN A 107 -5.70 16.16 5.12
N PHE A 108 -5.57 14.91 4.67
CA PHE A 108 -5.13 13.83 5.56
C PHE A 108 -3.66 14.03 5.96
N PRO A 109 -3.29 13.65 7.19
CA PRO A 109 -1.91 13.71 7.65
C PRO A 109 -1.07 12.69 6.90
N THR A 110 0.25 12.83 6.94
CA THR A 110 1.19 11.80 6.47
C THR A 110 1.78 11.00 7.64
N ASP A 111 1.38 11.31 8.88
CA ASP A 111 1.91 10.69 10.08
C ASP A 111 1.23 9.34 10.33
N PHE A 112 1.96 8.28 9.99
CA PHE A 112 1.52 6.90 10.17
C PHE A 112 1.65 6.40 11.61
N THR A 113 2.20 7.18 12.54
CA THR A 113 2.39 6.76 13.94
C THR A 113 1.16 6.98 14.81
N THR A 114 0.13 7.65 14.28
CA THR A 114 -1.09 8.00 15.04
C THR A 114 -2.13 6.88 15.09
N GLY A 115 -2.00 5.86 14.25
CA GLY A 115 -3.03 4.82 14.01
C GLY A 115 -4.23 5.29 13.18
N ALA A 116 -4.33 6.58 12.86
CA ALA A 116 -5.37 7.12 11.98
C ALA A 116 -5.04 6.86 10.50
N PRO A 117 -6.02 6.92 9.59
CA PRO A 117 -5.75 6.94 8.16
C PRO A 117 -4.80 8.08 7.78
N TYR A 118 -3.80 7.78 6.97
CA TYR A 118 -2.77 8.73 6.58
C TYR A 118 -2.48 8.64 5.08
N GLN A 119 -1.94 9.71 4.52
CA GLN A 119 -1.61 9.80 3.11
C GLN A 119 -0.19 9.31 2.86
N MET A 120 -0.05 8.37 1.93
CA MET A 120 1.22 7.99 1.33
C MET A 120 1.39 8.67 -0.03
N PHE A 121 2.64 8.98 -0.39
CA PHE A 121 3.04 9.66 -1.63
C PHE A 121 2.35 11.01 -1.87
N LYS A 122 2.20 11.81 -0.80
CA LYS A 122 1.56 13.13 -0.85
C LYS A 122 2.12 14.00 -1.98
N GLY A 123 1.23 14.63 -2.73
CA GLY A 123 1.58 15.53 -3.84
C GLY A 123 1.87 14.84 -5.18
N THR A 124 1.84 13.51 -5.23
CA THR A 124 2.00 12.73 -6.47
C THR A 124 0.65 12.29 -7.05
N PRO A 125 0.60 11.87 -8.33
CA PRO A 125 -0.58 11.19 -8.89
C PRO A 125 -0.93 9.86 -8.21
N TYR A 126 -0.02 9.31 -7.40
CA TYR A 126 -0.18 8.05 -6.67
C TYR A 126 -0.58 8.26 -5.21
N ALA A 127 -0.90 9.49 -4.80
CA ALA A 127 -1.30 9.74 -3.43
C ALA A 127 -2.55 8.91 -3.07
N HIS A 128 -2.46 8.16 -1.99
CA HIS A 128 -3.53 7.27 -1.52
C HIS A 128 -3.57 7.28 0.01
N LEU A 129 -4.68 6.83 0.59
CA LEU A 129 -4.75 6.65 2.04
C LEU A 129 -4.35 5.23 2.41
N MET A 130 -3.43 5.12 3.36
CA MET A 130 -3.17 3.93 4.13
C MET A 130 -4.13 3.92 5.33
N ILE A 131 -4.83 2.81 5.54
CA ILE A 131 -5.83 2.64 6.60
C ILE A 131 -5.38 1.45 7.45
N PRO A 132 -4.71 1.72 8.58
CA PRO A 132 -4.29 0.69 9.53
C PRO A 132 -5.48 -0.14 10.03
N VAL A 133 -5.29 -1.46 10.15
CA VAL A 133 -6.22 -2.33 10.90
C VAL A 133 -5.46 -3.10 11.99
N GLU A 134 -6.13 -4.02 12.67
CA GLU A 134 -5.48 -4.87 13.68
C GLU A 134 -4.27 -5.59 13.08
N GLY A 135 -3.12 -5.49 13.76
CA GLY A 135 -1.83 -6.03 13.31
C GLY A 135 -0.97 -5.08 12.46
N TYR A 136 -1.43 -3.86 12.17
CA TYR A 136 -0.70 -2.94 11.27
C TYR A 136 0.77 -2.69 11.63
N TYR A 137 1.10 -2.64 12.93
CA TYR A 137 2.46 -2.34 13.39
C TYR A 137 3.24 -3.60 13.80
N GLU A 138 2.80 -4.81 13.42
CA GLU A 138 3.47 -6.07 13.79
C GLU A 138 4.93 -6.11 13.34
N PHE A 139 5.22 -5.57 12.15
CA PHE A 139 6.55 -5.57 11.55
C PHE A 139 7.37 -4.30 11.85
N GLN A 140 6.72 -3.25 12.38
CA GLN A 140 7.39 -2.04 12.82
C GLN A 140 6.81 -1.55 14.16
N PRO A 141 7.06 -2.28 15.27
CA PRO A 141 6.43 -1.99 16.56
C PRO A 141 6.70 -0.57 17.05
N ASP A 142 7.90 -0.03 16.85
CA ASP A 142 8.30 1.31 17.32
C ASP A 142 7.45 2.45 16.75
N SER A 143 6.69 2.21 15.67
CA SER A 143 5.76 3.19 15.07
C SER A 143 4.34 3.10 15.61
N ASN A 144 4.06 2.19 16.54
CA ASN A 144 2.74 1.99 17.11
C ASN A 144 2.34 3.18 18.01
N PRO A 145 1.14 3.77 17.86
CA PRO A 145 0.65 4.87 18.69
C PRO A 145 0.54 4.56 20.18
N LEU A 146 0.56 3.29 20.57
CA LEU A 146 0.44 2.85 21.97
C LEU A 146 1.78 2.77 22.71
N ASN A 147 2.89 3.03 22.01
CA ASN A 147 4.24 3.03 22.60
C ASN A 147 4.62 4.34 23.28
#